data_AF-A0A951WZU1-F1
#
_entry.id   AF-A0A951WZU1-F1
#
_cell.length_a   1.000
_cell.length_b   1.000
_cell.length_c   1.000
_cell.angle_alpha   90.00
_cell.angle_beta   90.00
_cell.angle_gamma   90.00
#
_symmetry.space_group_name_H-M   'P 1'
#
loop_
_entity.id
_entity.type
_entity.pdbx_description
1 polymer ?
#
loop_
_entity_poly.entity_id
_entity_poly.type
_entity_poly.pdbx_seq_one_letter_code
_entity_poly.pdbx_strand_id
1 'polypeptide(L)'
;QAVKAGLATNSVSAIVSSIRQKTESLRQAQAETAALQRQFDELAAARTELERELNARRDALAVLSREAETVQAEKNSLVDNLSLRAGELQDLQLRYSDLQGQYAQIAAERDSIQRQLTTREAELAELKVRLADMASWQEKTPAVAALGQSLANMSEAKLVAANASVAAHAMPYLVNEPQALTNIKGVGPVFAQRLYKNGVGTYWEVAVLTDDELTRHLQLNDLQLLHVDLASMRGAAKRLAEESHTVGAIWEGEPPDDFEPIKGIGKVYEQRLYDAGIRTYAALAALTPEQLAEICPAQRPLKPDYASWIEQARQYLQKQGQ
;
A
#
# COMPACT_ATOMS: atom_id res chain seq x y z
N GLN A 1 -176.52 -25.33 1.29
CA GLN A 1 -175.85 -24.05 1.60
C GLN A 1 -174.84 -24.31 2.72
N ALA A 2 -173.54 -24.38 2.43
CA ALA A 2 -172.44 -24.38 3.42
C ALA A 2 -171.02 -24.40 2.82
N VAL A 3 -170.82 -24.58 1.50
CA VAL A 3 -169.47 -24.86 0.95
C VAL A 3 -168.79 -23.66 0.25
N LYS A 4 -169.50 -22.55 -0.01
CA LYS A 4 -168.93 -21.42 -0.80
C LYS A 4 -168.20 -20.32 0.00
N ALA A 5 -168.24 -20.32 1.34
CA ALA A 5 -167.63 -19.25 2.17
C ALA A 5 -166.25 -19.58 2.74
N GLY A 6 -165.89 -20.86 2.90
CA GLY A 6 -164.59 -21.27 3.47
C GLY A 6 -163.41 -21.29 2.49
N LEU A 7 -163.68 -21.24 1.18
CA LEU A 7 -162.63 -21.28 0.15
C LEU A 7 -162.02 -19.90 -0.16
N ALA A 8 -162.76 -18.81 0.10
CA ALA A 8 -162.31 -17.45 -0.20
C ALA A 8 -161.42 -16.83 0.90
N THR A 9 -161.60 -17.21 2.17
CA THR A 9 -160.76 -16.72 3.29
C THR A 9 -159.43 -17.47 3.36
N ASN A 10 -159.41 -18.76 3.04
CA ASN A 10 -158.19 -19.55 2.95
C ASN A 10 -157.29 -19.11 1.78
N SER A 11 -157.87 -18.69 0.65
CA SER A 11 -157.10 -18.18 -0.50
C SER A 11 -156.47 -16.81 -0.22
N VAL A 12 -157.19 -15.88 0.43
CA VAL A 12 -156.65 -14.56 0.80
C VAL A 12 -155.56 -14.67 1.87
N SER A 13 -155.74 -15.53 2.88
CA SER A 13 -154.70 -15.79 3.91
C SER A 13 -153.43 -16.41 3.32
N ALA A 14 -153.57 -17.35 2.39
CA ALA A 14 -152.45 -17.96 1.66
C ALA A 14 -151.73 -16.96 0.74
N ILE A 15 -152.45 -16.01 0.14
CA ILE A 15 -151.86 -14.92 -0.65
C ILE A 15 -151.10 -13.95 0.26
N VAL A 16 -151.65 -13.57 1.42
CA VAL A 16 -150.99 -12.67 2.38
C VAL A 16 -149.75 -13.32 3.00
N SER A 17 -149.79 -14.61 3.34
CA SER A 17 -148.60 -15.34 3.82
C SER A 17 -147.55 -15.48 2.72
N SER A 18 -147.96 -15.75 1.47
CA SER A 18 -147.06 -15.76 0.31
C SER A 18 -146.42 -14.38 0.03
N ILE A 19 -147.18 -13.29 0.17
CA ILE A 19 -146.67 -11.92 0.03
C ILE A 19 -145.70 -11.59 1.16
N ARG A 20 -146.00 -11.94 2.42
CA ARG A 20 -145.07 -11.75 3.55
C ARG A 20 -143.79 -12.55 3.37
N GLN A 21 -143.90 -13.82 2.97
CA GLN A 21 -142.75 -14.67 2.68
C GLN A 21 -141.89 -14.10 1.54
N LYS A 22 -142.52 -13.60 0.47
CA LYS A 22 -141.82 -12.89 -0.61
C LYS A 22 -141.20 -11.57 -0.18
N THR A 23 -141.84 -10.84 0.73
CA THR A 23 -141.34 -9.56 1.25
C THR A 23 -140.16 -9.79 2.18
N GLU A 24 -140.19 -10.85 2.99
CA GLU A 24 -139.08 -11.26 3.84
C GLU A 24 -137.91 -11.80 3.02
N SER A 25 -138.17 -12.63 2.00
CA SER A 25 -137.12 -13.07 1.08
C SER A 25 -136.52 -11.90 0.29
N LEU A 26 -137.33 -10.90 -0.06
CA LEU A 26 -136.85 -9.67 -0.70
C LEU A 26 -135.98 -8.85 0.26
N ARG A 27 -136.37 -8.72 1.54
CA ARG A 27 -135.56 -8.07 2.57
C ARG A 27 -134.24 -8.79 2.80
N GLN A 28 -134.26 -10.12 2.86
CA GLN A 28 -133.07 -10.94 3.01
C GLN A 28 -132.13 -10.78 1.81
N ALA A 29 -132.66 -10.84 0.58
CA ALA A 29 -131.89 -10.57 -0.63
C ALA A 29 -131.35 -9.12 -0.68
N GLN A 30 -132.10 -8.14 -0.18
CA GLN A 30 -131.66 -6.74 -0.03
C GLN A 30 -130.52 -6.60 1.00
N ALA A 31 -130.59 -7.35 2.11
CA ALA A 31 -129.52 -7.38 3.11
C ALA A 31 -128.25 -8.07 2.58
N GLU A 32 -128.41 -9.17 1.84
CA GLU A 32 -127.31 -9.89 1.20
C GLU A 32 -126.65 -9.04 0.10
N THR A 33 -127.43 -8.35 -0.73
CA THR A 33 -126.88 -7.41 -1.72
C THR A 33 -126.15 -6.23 -1.08
N ALA A 34 -126.67 -5.68 0.03
CA ALA A 34 -125.97 -4.64 0.78
C ALA A 34 -124.66 -5.14 1.43
N ALA A 35 -124.63 -6.38 1.93
CA ALA A 35 -123.42 -6.99 2.47
C ALA A 35 -122.36 -7.25 1.38
N LEU A 36 -122.78 -7.76 0.22
CA LEU A 36 -121.91 -7.95 -0.94
C LEU A 36 -121.38 -6.61 -1.47
N GLN A 37 -122.20 -5.56 -1.49
CA GLN A 37 -121.77 -4.22 -1.88
C GLN A 37 -120.67 -3.70 -0.95
N ARG A 38 -120.83 -3.86 0.37
CA ARG A 38 -119.78 -3.49 1.34
C ARG A 38 -118.49 -4.28 1.13
N GLN A 39 -118.58 -5.60 0.93
CA GLN A 39 -117.41 -6.42 0.63
C GLN A 39 -116.73 -5.97 -0.68
N PHE A 40 -117.51 -5.58 -1.70
CA PHE A 40 -116.97 -5.06 -2.95
C PHE A 40 -116.25 -3.73 -2.74
N ASP A 41 -116.82 -2.82 -1.94
CA ASP A 41 -116.19 -1.53 -1.62
C ASP A 41 -114.91 -1.71 -0.78
N GLU A 42 -114.92 -2.64 0.19
CA GLU A 42 -113.73 -3.01 0.97
C GLU A 42 -112.62 -3.61 0.09
N LEU A 43 -112.98 -4.53 -0.82
CA LEU A 43 -112.05 -5.10 -1.78
C LEU A 43 -111.52 -4.05 -2.77
N ALA A 44 -112.36 -3.10 -3.19
CA ALA A 44 -111.95 -1.99 -4.03
C ALA A 44 -110.93 -1.10 -3.30
N ALA A 45 -111.18 -0.76 -2.04
CA ALA A 45 -110.25 0.00 -1.21
C ALA A 45 -108.93 -0.74 -1.00
N ALA A 46 -108.97 -2.03 -0.65
CA ALA A 46 -107.78 -2.86 -0.49
C ALA A 46 -106.96 -2.96 -1.79
N ARG A 47 -107.64 -3.07 -2.95
CA ARG A 47 -106.99 -3.07 -4.26
C ARG A 47 -106.29 -1.73 -4.52
N THR A 48 -106.92 -0.60 -4.22
CA THR A 48 -106.29 0.72 -4.42
C THR A 48 -105.06 0.92 -3.53
N GLU A 49 -105.08 0.40 -2.30
CA GLU A 49 -103.91 0.48 -1.41
C GLU A 49 -102.77 -0.43 -1.90
N LEU A 50 -103.07 -1.66 -2.32
CA LEU A 50 -102.07 -2.54 -2.92
C LEU A 50 -101.46 -1.95 -4.21
N GLU A 51 -102.28 -1.31 -5.06
CA GLU A 51 -101.80 -0.60 -6.25
C GLU A 51 -100.87 0.56 -5.86
N ARG A 52 -101.18 1.29 -4.79
CA ARG A 52 -100.32 2.35 -4.24
C ARG A 52 -99.00 1.80 -3.69
N GLU A 53 -99.03 0.74 -2.89
CA GLU A 53 -97.82 0.09 -2.38
C GLU A 53 -96.95 -0.47 -3.50
N LEU A 54 -97.55 -1.10 -4.52
CA LEU A 54 -96.84 -1.66 -5.66
C LEU A 54 -96.16 -0.55 -6.47
N ASN A 55 -96.82 0.59 -6.68
CA ASN A 55 -96.22 1.75 -7.33
C ASN A 55 -95.07 2.32 -6.48
N ALA A 56 -95.23 2.46 -5.17
CA ALA A 56 -94.16 2.94 -4.29
C ALA A 56 -92.94 2.01 -4.29
N ARG A 57 -93.15 0.68 -4.29
CA ARG A 57 -92.06 -0.30 -4.42
C ARG A 57 -91.39 -0.24 -5.79
N ARG A 58 -92.15 0.03 -6.85
CA ARG A 58 -91.60 0.19 -8.21
C ARG A 58 -90.71 1.42 -8.31
N ASP A 59 -91.11 2.53 -7.69
CA ASP A 59 -90.30 3.74 -7.62
C ASP A 59 -89.02 3.53 -6.79
N ALA A 60 -89.12 2.84 -5.65
CA ALA A 60 -87.96 2.48 -4.83
C ALA A 60 -86.97 1.57 -5.58
N LEU A 61 -87.47 0.58 -6.33
CA LEU A 61 -86.64 -0.26 -7.20
C LEU A 61 -85.95 0.55 -8.30
N ALA A 62 -86.63 1.55 -8.88
CA ALA A 62 -86.03 2.43 -9.87
C ALA A 62 -84.89 3.28 -9.29
N VAL A 63 -85.03 3.77 -8.04
CA VAL A 63 -83.97 4.49 -7.33
C VAL A 63 -82.78 3.59 -7.05
N LEU A 64 -83.01 2.40 -6.48
CA LEU A 64 -81.96 1.42 -6.20
C LEU A 64 -81.22 0.97 -7.48
N SER A 65 -81.93 0.82 -8.60
CA SER A 65 -81.29 0.51 -9.89
C SER A 65 -80.34 1.62 -10.33
N ARG A 66 -80.73 2.89 -10.17
CA ARG A 66 -79.86 4.03 -10.48
C ARG A 66 -78.64 4.08 -9.57
N GLU A 67 -78.82 3.84 -8.27
CA GLU A 67 -77.71 3.77 -7.31
C GLU A 67 -76.73 2.63 -7.65
N ALA A 68 -77.24 1.47 -8.05
CA ALA A 68 -76.41 0.36 -8.50
C ALA A 68 -75.62 0.71 -9.77
N GLU A 69 -76.25 1.42 -10.72
CA GLU A 69 -75.58 1.92 -11.92
C GLU A 69 -74.48 2.93 -11.59
N THR A 70 -74.71 3.87 -10.65
CA THR A 70 -73.68 4.84 -10.23
C THR A 70 -72.49 4.15 -9.55
N VAL A 71 -72.75 3.23 -8.62
CA VAL A 71 -71.70 2.47 -7.94
C VAL A 71 -70.92 1.61 -8.93
N GLN A 72 -71.59 1.03 -9.93
CA GLN A 72 -70.92 0.26 -10.97
C GLN A 72 -70.02 1.15 -11.85
N ALA A 73 -70.46 2.37 -12.18
CA ALA A 73 -69.65 3.35 -12.90
C ALA A 73 -68.42 3.78 -12.09
N GLU A 74 -68.58 4.08 -10.80
CA GLU A 74 -67.48 4.39 -9.89
C GLU A 74 -66.48 3.25 -9.80
N LYS A 75 -66.97 2.01 -9.62
CA LYS A 75 -66.14 0.81 -9.60
C LYS A 75 -65.32 0.66 -10.88
N ASN A 76 -65.93 0.84 -12.05
CA ASN A 76 -65.23 0.76 -13.33
C ASN A 76 -64.12 1.83 -13.41
N SER A 77 -64.41 3.06 -12.99
CA SER A 77 -63.39 4.12 -12.97
C SER A 77 -62.21 3.82 -12.03
N LEU A 78 -62.47 3.19 -10.88
CA LEU A 78 -61.43 2.78 -9.93
C LEU A 78 -60.58 1.63 -10.50
N VAL A 79 -61.18 0.69 -11.23
CA VAL A 79 -60.46 -0.39 -11.91
C VAL A 79 -59.54 0.18 -12.99
N ASP A 80 -60.01 1.14 -13.77
CA ASP A 80 -59.20 1.81 -14.80
C ASP A 80 -58.01 2.56 -14.18
N ASN A 81 -58.25 3.30 -13.08
CA ASN A 81 -57.20 4.00 -12.34
C ASN A 81 -56.17 3.03 -11.74
N LEU A 82 -56.61 1.90 -11.18
CA LEU A 82 -55.72 0.86 -10.65
C LEU A 82 -54.87 0.23 -11.76
N SER A 83 -55.46 -0.01 -12.93
CA SER A 83 -54.73 -0.53 -14.09
C SER A 83 -53.66 0.45 -14.56
N LEU A 84 -53.99 1.74 -14.64
CA LEU A 84 -53.03 2.79 -15.00
C LEU A 84 -51.88 2.87 -13.98
N ARG A 85 -52.19 2.85 -12.69
CA ARG A 85 -51.18 2.89 -11.62
C ARG A 85 -50.29 1.65 -11.60
N ALA A 86 -50.84 0.48 -11.95
CA ALA A 86 -50.06 -0.74 -12.10
C ALA A 86 -49.05 -0.63 -13.26
N GLY A 87 -49.44 0.00 -14.37
CA GLY A 87 -48.54 0.30 -15.48
C GLY A 87 -47.40 1.25 -15.07
N GLU A 88 -47.73 2.34 -14.36
CA GLU A 88 -46.71 3.28 -13.85
C GLU A 88 -45.72 2.62 -12.90
N LEU A 89 -46.18 1.72 -12.03
CA LEU A 89 -45.32 0.95 -11.12
C LEU A 89 -44.39 0.00 -11.89
N GLN A 90 -44.91 -0.64 -12.95
CA GLN A 90 -44.11 -1.53 -13.80
C GLN A 90 -43.00 -0.75 -14.53
N ASP A 91 -43.33 0.42 -15.07
CA ASP A 91 -42.35 1.32 -15.70
C ASP A 91 -41.29 1.79 -14.71
N LEU A 92 -41.71 2.16 -13.49
CA LEU A 92 -40.78 2.58 -12.44
C LEU A 92 -39.84 1.43 -12.02
N GLN A 93 -40.36 0.21 -11.95
CA GLN A 93 -39.58 -0.98 -11.61
C GLN A 93 -38.55 -1.31 -12.69
N LEU A 94 -38.91 -1.15 -13.97
CA LEU A 94 -37.97 -1.27 -15.09
C LEU A 94 -36.86 -0.21 -15.00
N ARG A 95 -37.21 1.06 -14.75
CA ARG A 95 -36.23 2.14 -14.57
C ARG A 95 -35.30 1.89 -13.38
N TYR A 96 -35.84 1.37 -12.27
CA TYR A 96 -35.02 1.02 -11.11
C TYR A 96 -34.02 -0.09 -11.44
N SER A 97 -34.44 -1.12 -12.18
CA SER A 97 -33.55 -2.20 -12.60
C SER A 97 -32.45 -1.73 -13.56
N ASP A 98 -32.78 -0.82 -14.48
CA ASP A 98 -31.80 -0.21 -15.38
C ASP A 98 -30.78 0.65 -14.61
N LEU A 99 -31.26 1.50 -13.70
CA LEU A 99 -30.39 2.33 -12.87
C LEU A 99 -29.47 1.50 -11.97
N GLN A 100 -29.99 0.39 -11.43
CA GLN A 100 -29.18 -0.56 -10.65
C GLN A 100 -28.08 -1.19 -11.53
N GLY A 101 -28.37 -1.51 -12.79
CA GLY A 101 -27.38 -1.96 -13.77
C GLY A 101 -26.31 -0.91 -14.06
N GLN A 102 -26.71 0.35 -14.28
CA GLN A 102 -25.78 1.46 -14.48
C GLN A 102 -24.86 1.67 -13.27
N TYR A 103 -25.40 1.61 -12.04
CA TYR A 103 -24.60 1.72 -10.82
C TYR A 103 -23.58 0.58 -10.70
N ALA A 104 -23.97 -0.65 -11.02
CA ALA A 104 -23.07 -1.80 -11.00
C ALA A 104 -21.92 -1.64 -12.03
N GLN A 105 -22.22 -1.10 -13.21
CA GLN A 105 -21.21 -0.80 -14.24
C GLN A 105 -20.22 0.27 -13.75
N ILE A 106 -20.72 1.39 -13.23
CA ILE A 106 -19.87 2.48 -12.71
C ILE A 106 -19.00 1.97 -11.54
N ALA A 107 -19.54 1.13 -10.67
CA ALA A 107 -18.77 0.53 -9.58
C ALA A 107 -17.62 -0.36 -10.12
N ALA A 108 -17.87 -1.16 -11.15
CA ALA A 108 -16.85 -1.98 -11.78
C ALA A 108 -15.77 -1.15 -12.49
N GLU A 109 -16.15 -0.07 -13.17
CA GLU A 109 -15.22 0.87 -13.80
C GLU A 109 -14.33 1.56 -12.76
N ARG A 110 -14.91 2.05 -11.66
CA ARG A 110 -14.18 2.62 -10.52
C ARG A 110 -13.15 1.62 -9.98
N ASP A 111 -13.53 0.38 -9.76
CA ASP A 111 -12.62 -0.64 -9.21
C ASP A 111 -11.47 -0.96 -10.18
N SER A 112 -11.74 -0.94 -11.49
CA SER A 112 -10.71 -1.09 -12.51
C SER A 112 -9.72 0.07 -12.51
N ILE A 113 -10.22 1.31 -12.47
CA ILE A 113 -9.40 2.53 -12.40
C ILE A 113 -8.55 2.53 -11.13
N GLN A 114 -9.12 2.13 -9.99
CA GLN A 114 -8.39 2.06 -8.73
C GLN A 114 -7.21 1.09 -8.80
N ARG A 115 -7.41 -0.09 -9.42
CA ARG A 115 -6.30 -1.05 -9.63
C ARG A 115 -5.22 -0.46 -10.54
N GLN A 116 -5.60 0.21 -11.62
CA GLN A 116 -4.65 0.88 -12.51
C GLN A 116 -3.85 1.95 -11.78
N LEU A 117 -4.49 2.75 -10.93
CA LEU A 117 -3.82 3.77 -10.12
C LEU A 117 -2.78 3.13 -9.19
N THR A 118 -3.15 2.08 -8.46
CA THR A 118 -2.21 1.39 -7.56
C THR A 118 -1.00 0.81 -8.31
N THR A 119 -1.20 0.26 -9.50
CA THR A 119 -0.09 -0.23 -10.34
C THR A 119 0.81 0.92 -10.78
N ARG A 120 0.23 2.05 -11.21
CA ARG A 120 0.99 3.22 -11.66
C ARG A 120 1.77 3.87 -10.52
N GLU A 121 1.22 3.90 -9.31
CA GLU A 121 1.92 4.37 -8.12
C GLU A 121 3.14 3.49 -7.80
N ALA A 122 3.02 2.17 -7.93
CA ALA A 122 4.14 1.25 -7.77
C ALA A 122 5.22 1.44 -8.85
N GLU A 123 4.82 1.58 -10.12
CA GLU A 123 5.75 1.89 -11.23
C GLU A 123 6.50 3.20 -11.01
N LEU A 124 5.81 4.25 -10.53
CA LEU A 124 6.42 5.54 -10.21
C LEU A 124 7.39 5.45 -9.03
N ALA A 125 7.07 4.65 -8.01
CA ALA A 125 7.98 4.42 -6.88
C ALA A 125 9.27 3.73 -7.35
N GLU A 126 9.15 2.70 -8.20
CA GLU A 126 10.31 2.00 -8.77
C GLU A 126 11.18 2.93 -9.63
N LEU A 127 10.56 3.72 -10.51
CA LEU A 127 11.28 4.68 -11.36
C LEU A 127 12.04 5.72 -10.53
N LYS A 128 11.46 6.20 -9.42
CA LYS A 128 12.14 7.14 -8.50
C LYS A 128 13.37 6.52 -7.87
N VAL A 129 13.31 5.25 -7.45
CA VAL A 129 14.47 4.53 -6.91
C VAL A 129 15.56 4.40 -7.97
N ARG A 130 15.21 3.97 -9.19
CA ARG A 130 16.18 3.85 -10.29
C ARG A 130 16.84 5.19 -10.63
N LEU A 131 16.07 6.28 -10.63
CA LEU A 131 16.61 7.63 -10.84
C LEU A 131 17.57 8.05 -9.72
N ALA A 132 17.26 7.74 -8.46
CA ALA A 132 18.14 8.01 -7.34
C ALA A 132 19.47 7.22 -7.45
N ASP A 133 19.39 5.94 -7.83
CA ASP A 133 20.58 5.12 -8.07
C ASP A 133 21.45 5.71 -9.19
N MET A 134 20.84 6.11 -10.32
CA MET A 134 21.55 6.75 -11.43
C MET A 134 22.19 8.08 -11.03
N ALA A 135 21.48 8.91 -10.24
CA ALA A 135 22.02 10.17 -9.74
C ALA A 135 23.23 9.93 -8.81
N SER A 136 23.18 8.91 -7.96
CA SER A 136 24.30 8.54 -7.09
C SER A 136 25.56 8.14 -7.89
N TRP A 137 25.38 7.51 -9.05
CA TRP A 137 26.48 7.19 -9.96
C TRP A 137 27.03 8.43 -10.68
N GLN A 138 26.17 9.37 -11.06
CA GLN A 138 26.60 10.65 -11.64
C GLN A 138 27.47 11.46 -10.67
N GLU A 139 27.13 11.50 -9.37
CA GLU A 139 27.97 12.15 -8.35
C GLU A 139 29.33 11.47 -8.16
N LYS A 140 29.39 10.14 -8.29
CA LYS A 140 30.63 9.37 -8.17
C LYS A 140 31.49 9.41 -9.43
N THR A 141 30.94 9.82 -10.57
CA THR A 141 31.62 9.80 -11.87
C THR A 141 32.93 10.60 -11.90
N PRO A 142 33.01 11.84 -11.36
CA PRO A 142 34.25 12.60 -11.33
C PRO A 142 35.34 11.94 -10.46
N ALA A 143 34.96 11.35 -9.32
CA ALA A 143 35.89 10.66 -8.42
C ALA A 143 36.46 9.39 -9.08
N VAL A 144 35.62 8.62 -9.77
CA VAL A 144 36.06 7.44 -10.53
C VAL A 144 36.99 7.83 -11.70
N ALA A 145 36.68 8.93 -12.40
CA ALA A 145 37.53 9.46 -13.46
C ALA A 145 38.89 9.96 -12.92
N ALA A 146 38.89 10.68 -11.80
CA ALA A 146 40.11 11.16 -11.14
C ALA A 146 40.98 9.99 -10.64
N LEU A 147 40.36 8.96 -10.04
CA LEU A 147 41.03 7.74 -9.65
C LEU A 147 41.66 7.03 -10.87
N GLY A 148 40.92 6.92 -11.97
CA GLY A 148 41.43 6.33 -13.21
C GLY A 148 42.62 7.09 -13.80
N GLN A 149 42.59 8.43 -13.77
CA GLN A 149 43.71 9.28 -14.20
C GLN A 149 44.93 9.14 -13.28
N SER A 150 44.72 9.09 -11.96
CA SER A 150 45.82 8.90 -10.99
C SER A 150 46.47 7.52 -11.19
N LEU A 151 45.67 6.46 -11.27
CA LEU A 151 46.15 5.09 -11.52
C LEU A 151 46.87 4.97 -12.88
N ALA A 152 46.42 5.65 -13.93
CA ALA A 152 47.06 5.61 -15.24
C ALA A 152 48.48 6.21 -15.25
N ASN A 153 48.80 7.09 -14.29
CA ASN A 153 50.12 7.69 -14.13
C ASN A 153 51.02 6.93 -13.13
N MET A 154 50.52 5.83 -12.54
CA MET A 154 51.22 5.04 -11.54
C MET A 154 52.02 3.87 -12.13
N SER A 155 52.86 3.26 -11.29
CA SER A 155 53.64 2.07 -11.66
C SER A 155 52.73 0.87 -11.98
N GLU A 156 53.26 -0.05 -12.79
CA GLU A 156 52.56 -1.28 -13.19
C GLU A 156 52.06 -2.09 -11.99
N ALA A 157 52.85 -2.18 -10.91
CA ALA A 157 52.47 -2.84 -9.66
C ALA A 157 51.20 -2.26 -9.03
N LYS A 158 50.98 -0.94 -9.09
CA LYS A 158 49.78 -0.28 -8.54
C LYS A 158 48.55 -0.54 -9.41
N LEU A 159 48.71 -0.60 -10.73
CA LEU A 159 47.64 -1.01 -11.65
C LEU A 159 47.21 -2.46 -11.41
N VAL A 160 48.18 -3.35 -11.19
CA VAL A 160 47.90 -4.75 -10.85
C VAL A 160 47.17 -4.84 -9.51
N ALA A 161 47.60 -4.10 -8.49
CA ALA A 161 46.90 -4.02 -7.20
C ALA A 161 45.46 -3.49 -7.33
N ALA A 162 45.23 -2.47 -8.16
CA ALA A 162 43.90 -1.92 -8.44
C ALA A 162 42.99 -2.94 -9.14
N ASN A 163 43.50 -3.61 -10.18
CA ASN A 163 42.73 -4.61 -10.92
C ASN A 163 42.41 -5.83 -10.05
N ALA A 164 43.37 -6.25 -9.21
CA ALA A 164 43.16 -7.33 -8.26
C ALA A 164 42.07 -7.00 -7.24
N SER A 165 41.92 -5.74 -6.83
CA SER A 165 40.87 -5.35 -5.87
C SER A 165 39.49 -5.47 -6.51
N VAL A 166 39.35 -5.05 -7.76
CA VAL A 166 38.11 -5.20 -8.54
C VAL A 166 37.75 -6.68 -8.67
N ALA A 167 38.72 -7.56 -8.95
CA ALA A 167 38.51 -9.02 -8.96
C ALA A 167 38.10 -9.58 -7.59
N ALA A 168 38.58 -8.95 -6.50
CA ALA A 168 38.18 -9.26 -5.13
C ALA A 168 36.87 -8.57 -4.69
N HIS A 169 36.11 -7.98 -5.62
CA HIS A 169 34.85 -7.25 -5.36
C HIS A 169 35.02 -6.03 -4.45
N ALA A 170 36.22 -5.43 -4.44
CA ALA A 170 36.55 -4.22 -3.69
C ALA A 170 36.95 -3.08 -4.65
N MET A 171 36.37 -1.91 -4.47
CA MET A 171 36.75 -0.73 -5.25
C MET A 171 38.13 -0.23 -4.81
N PRO A 172 39.08 -0.01 -5.74
CA PRO A 172 40.37 0.55 -5.38
C PRO A 172 40.20 1.99 -4.87
N TYR A 173 41.02 2.38 -3.91
CA TYR A 173 41.05 3.73 -3.38
C TYR A 173 42.47 4.13 -2.96
N LEU A 174 42.74 5.42 -3.01
CA LEU A 174 44.07 5.96 -2.71
C LEU A 174 44.21 6.26 -1.22
N VAL A 175 45.35 5.90 -0.65
CA VAL A 175 45.74 6.25 0.71
C VAL A 175 47.07 6.98 0.67
N ASN A 176 47.17 8.10 1.38
CA ASN A 176 48.41 8.87 1.44
C ASN A 176 49.34 8.34 2.55
N GLU A 177 48.77 7.61 3.51
CA GLU A 177 49.49 7.08 4.66
C GLU A 177 49.87 5.61 4.43
N PRO A 178 51.16 5.27 4.51
CA PRO A 178 51.59 3.88 4.40
C PRO A 178 51.16 3.09 5.64
N GLN A 179 50.75 1.85 5.43
CA GLN A 179 50.46 0.92 6.52
C GLN A 179 51.75 0.32 7.05
N ALA A 180 51.81 0.00 8.35
CA ALA A 180 53.01 -0.55 8.98
C ALA A 180 53.30 -1.98 8.48
N LEU A 181 54.15 -2.11 7.46
CA LEU A 181 54.46 -3.38 6.79
C LEU A 181 55.24 -4.34 7.71
N THR A 182 55.86 -3.85 8.78
CA THR A 182 56.49 -4.65 9.84
C THR A 182 55.52 -5.58 10.56
N ASN A 183 54.21 -5.34 10.46
CA ASN A 183 53.18 -6.22 11.01
C ASN A 183 53.02 -7.52 10.19
N ILE A 184 53.48 -7.53 8.94
CA ILE A 184 53.46 -8.72 8.10
C ILE A 184 54.52 -9.69 8.61
N LYS A 185 54.10 -10.91 8.97
CA LYS A 185 55.01 -11.96 9.40
C LYS A 185 56.06 -12.23 8.31
N GLY A 186 57.34 -12.07 8.65
CA GLY A 186 58.46 -12.24 7.72
C GLY A 186 58.97 -10.93 7.10
N VAL A 187 58.27 -9.81 7.27
CA VAL A 187 58.74 -8.48 6.87
C VAL A 187 59.39 -7.80 8.08
N GLY A 188 60.72 -7.71 8.08
CA GLY A 188 61.46 -6.89 9.05
C GLY A 188 61.49 -5.40 8.67
N PRO A 189 62.01 -4.51 9.55
CA PRO A 189 62.13 -3.07 9.28
C PRO A 189 62.86 -2.75 7.97
N VAL A 190 63.97 -3.45 7.70
CA VAL A 190 64.74 -3.29 6.45
C VAL A 190 63.91 -3.65 5.21
N PHE A 191 63.08 -4.69 5.29
CA PHE A 191 62.21 -5.10 4.18
C PHE A 191 61.04 -4.14 4.00
N ALA A 192 60.42 -3.68 5.10
CA ALA A 192 59.40 -2.64 5.05
C ALA A 192 59.94 -1.37 4.38
N GLN A 193 61.13 -0.91 4.78
CA GLN A 193 61.77 0.27 4.20
C GLN A 193 62.05 0.12 2.70
N ARG A 194 62.49 -1.06 2.27
CA ARG A 194 62.72 -1.36 0.85
C ARG A 194 61.40 -1.32 0.08
N LEU A 195 60.33 -1.91 0.62
CA LEU A 195 59.00 -1.86 0.00
C LEU A 195 58.51 -0.41 -0.13
N TYR A 196 58.60 0.40 0.92
CA TYR A 196 58.20 1.82 0.85
C TYR A 196 59.01 2.60 -0.19
N LYS A 197 60.34 2.43 -0.22
CA LYS A 197 61.21 3.07 -1.23
C LYS A 197 60.87 2.66 -2.65
N ASN A 198 60.30 1.48 -2.84
CA ASN A 198 59.82 0.98 -4.13
C ASN A 198 58.37 1.37 -4.43
N GLY A 199 57.74 2.20 -3.60
CA GLY A 199 56.36 2.66 -3.82
C GLY A 199 55.28 1.65 -3.39
N VAL A 200 55.63 0.66 -2.56
CA VAL A 200 54.72 -0.33 -1.99
C VAL A 200 54.53 0.00 -0.51
N GLY A 201 53.31 0.36 -0.12
CA GLY A 201 53.02 0.88 1.21
C GLY A 201 51.79 0.30 1.88
N THR A 202 50.97 -0.48 1.19
CA THR A 202 49.81 -1.15 1.80
C THR A 202 49.98 -2.67 1.90
N TYR A 203 49.25 -3.27 2.83
CA TYR A 203 49.12 -4.71 2.96
C TYR A 203 48.55 -5.34 1.69
N TRP A 204 47.61 -4.65 1.04
CA TRP A 204 46.99 -5.10 -0.20
C TRP A 204 47.99 -5.15 -1.36
N GLU A 205 48.82 -4.11 -1.52
CA GLU A 205 49.86 -4.07 -2.54
C GLU A 205 50.84 -5.24 -2.36
N VAL A 206 51.34 -5.48 -1.14
CA VAL A 206 52.24 -6.61 -0.86
C VAL A 206 51.59 -7.97 -1.15
N ALA A 207 50.29 -8.12 -0.86
CA ALA A 207 49.57 -9.38 -1.07
C ALA A 207 49.43 -9.77 -2.55
N VAL A 208 49.32 -8.77 -3.43
CA VAL A 208 49.04 -8.96 -4.85
C VAL A 208 50.31 -9.12 -5.69
N LEU A 209 51.47 -8.65 -5.20
CA LEU A 209 52.74 -8.82 -5.91
C LEU A 209 53.03 -10.29 -6.24
N THR A 210 53.67 -10.51 -7.38
CA THR A 210 54.24 -11.82 -7.73
C THR A 210 55.52 -12.08 -6.93
N ASP A 211 55.93 -13.34 -6.84
CA ASP A 211 57.16 -13.70 -6.09
C ASP A 211 58.41 -13.04 -6.71
N ASP A 212 58.43 -12.88 -8.05
CA ASP A 212 59.50 -12.19 -8.77
C ASP A 212 59.55 -10.69 -8.43
N GLU A 213 58.40 -10.02 -8.43
CA GLU A 213 58.31 -8.59 -8.09
C GLU A 213 58.65 -8.36 -6.62
N LEU A 214 58.11 -9.19 -5.73
CA LEU A 214 58.41 -9.10 -4.31
C LEU A 214 59.91 -9.32 -4.03
N THR A 215 60.55 -10.26 -4.75
CA THR A 215 62.00 -10.48 -4.70
C THR A 215 62.78 -9.25 -5.16
N ARG A 216 62.39 -8.64 -6.29
CA ARG A 216 63.04 -7.43 -6.83
C ARG A 216 62.91 -6.25 -5.87
N HIS A 217 61.71 -6.00 -5.35
CA HIS A 217 61.45 -4.91 -4.41
C HIS A 217 62.19 -5.09 -3.08
N LEU A 218 62.26 -6.33 -2.59
CA LEU A 218 62.97 -6.66 -1.35
C LEU A 218 64.50 -6.74 -1.53
N GLN A 219 65.02 -6.72 -2.75
CA GLN A 219 66.45 -6.84 -3.06
C GLN A 219 67.08 -8.03 -2.31
N LEU A 220 66.46 -9.21 -2.43
CA LEU A 220 66.93 -10.42 -1.76
C LEU A 220 68.12 -11.02 -2.53
N ASN A 221 69.15 -11.42 -1.80
CA ASN A 221 70.27 -12.20 -2.35
C ASN A 221 69.92 -13.70 -2.38
N ASP A 222 70.62 -14.48 -3.20
CA ASP A 222 70.40 -15.93 -3.37
C ASP A 222 70.35 -16.72 -2.06
N LEU A 223 71.16 -16.33 -1.07
CA LEU A 223 71.17 -16.96 0.26
C LEU A 223 69.95 -16.62 1.12
N GLN A 224 69.33 -15.44 0.92
CA GLN A 224 68.13 -15.03 1.64
C GLN A 224 66.87 -15.67 1.05
N LEU A 225 66.85 -15.92 -0.27
CA LEU A 225 65.78 -16.64 -0.95
C LEU A 225 65.58 -18.07 -0.42
N LEU A 226 66.63 -18.70 0.13
CA LEU A 226 66.54 -20.03 0.74
C LEU A 226 65.81 -20.04 2.10
N HIS A 227 65.69 -18.89 2.77
CA HIS A 227 65.14 -18.78 4.13
C HIS A 227 63.85 -17.96 4.21
N VAL A 228 63.57 -17.12 3.21
CA VAL A 228 62.38 -16.26 3.18
C VAL A 228 61.24 -16.95 2.44
N ASP A 229 60.13 -17.17 3.14
CA ASP A 229 58.90 -17.70 2.55
C ASP A 229 58.00 -16.56 2.05
N LEU A 230 58.16 -16.23 0.77
CA LEU A 230 57.42 -15.16 0.08
C LEU A 230 55.91 -15.43 0.06
N ALA A 231 55.49 -16.69 -0.09
CA ALA A 231 54.08 -17.06 -0.12
C ALA A 231 53.41 -16.81 1.24
N SER A 232 54.10 -17.14 2.33
CA SER A 232 53.65 -16.85 3.69
C SER A 232 53.55 -15.35 3.98
N MET A 233 54.50 -14.55 3.48
CA MET A 233 54.46 -13.08 3.58
C MET A 233 53.23 -12.50 2.86
N ARG A 234 52.97 -12.92 1.62
CA ARG A 234 51.78 -12.47 0.86
C ARG A 234 50.48 -12.92 1.52
N GLY A 235 50.42 -14.15 2.02
CA GLY A 235 49.27 -14.66 2.77
C GLY A 235 49.02 -13.89 4.08
N ALA A 236 50.08 -13.47 4.79
CA ALA A 236 49.96 -12.63 5.98
C ALA A 236 49.50 -11.20 5.62
N ALA A 237 50.05 -10.62 4.55
CA ALA A 237 49.64 -9.31 4.06
C ALA A 237 48.16 -9.31 3.63
N LYS A 238 47.70 -10.35 2.91
CA LYS A 238 46.30 -10.50 2.53
C LYS A 238 45.36 -10.53 3.74
N ARG A 239 45.70 -11.34 4.75
CA ARG A 239 44.90 -11.42 5.98
C ARG A 239 44.84 -10.08 6.70
N LEU A 240 45.96 -9.37 6.82
CA LEU A 240 45.98 -8.04 7.44
C LEU A 240 45.15 -7.03 6.64
N ALA A 241 45.16 -7.08 5.30
CA ALA A 241 44.31 -6.22 4.48
C ALA A 241 42.81 -6.52 4.68
N GLU A 242 42.43 -7.79 4.82
CA GLU A 242 41.05 -8.20 5.11
C GLU A 242 40.62 -7.78 6.53
N GLU A 243 41.47 -8.02 7.54
CA GLU A 243 41.23 -7.71 8.96
C GLU A 243 41.16 -6.20 9.21
N SER A 244 41.99 -5.41 8.52
CA SER A 244 41.98 -3.94 8.63
C SER A 244 41.02 -3.26 7.65
N HIS A 245 40.27 -4.05 6.87
CA HIS A 245 39.36 -3.55 5.83
C HIS A 245 40.04 -2.63 4.81
N THR A 246 41.31 -2.89 4.49
CA THR A 246 42.12 -2.13 3.53
C THR A 246 42.37 -2.87 2.22
N VAL A 247 41.48 -3.79 1.86
CA VAL A 247 41.47 -4.42 0.53
C VAL A 247 41.21 -3.34 -0.53
N GLY A 248 42.10 -3.25 -1.52
CA GLY A 248 42.04 -2.21 -2.57
C GLY A 248 42.67 -0.87 -2.18
N ALA A 249 43.30 -0.76 -1.01
CA ALA A 249 44.09 0.41 -0.67
C ALA A 249 45.38 0.46 -1.50
N ILE A 250 45.58 1.56 -2.23
CA ILE A 250 46.76 1.82 -3.05
C ILE A 250 47.47 3.03 -2.46
N TRP A 251 48.75 2.88 -2.14
CA TRP A 251 49.48 3.91 -1.43
C TRP A 251 50.08 4.95 -2.39
N GLU A 252 49.80 6.21 -2.13
CA GLU A 252 50.31 7.36 -2.86
C GLU A 252 50.88 8.38 -1.86
N GLY A 253 52.15 8.19 -1.49
CA GLY A 253 52.83 9.07 -0.55
C GLY A 253 54.34 8.96 -0.62
N GLU A 254 55.02 9.81 0.15
CA GLU A 254 56.48 9.76 0.27
C GLU A 254 56.90 8.59 1.17
N PRO A 255 57.95 7.84 0.81
CA PRO A 255 58.49 6.78 1.65
C PRO A 255 58.83 7.31 3.05
N PRO A 256 58.34 6.67 4.13
CA PRO A 256 58.79 6.98 5.49
C PRO A 256 60.30 6.82 5.61
N ASP A 257 60.95 7.68 6.40
CA ASP A 257 62.36 7.55 6.76
C ASP A 257 62.53 6.58 7.93
N ASP A 258 63.58 5.77 7.89
CA ASP A 258 63.93 4.82 8.95
C ASP A 258 64.48 5.55 10.18
N PHE A 259 63.82 5.49 11.33
CA PHE A 259 64.29 6.14 12.55
C PHE A 259 65.19 5.26 13.43
N GLU A 260 65.38 3.97 13.11
CA GLU A 260 66.28 3.08 13.86
C GLU A 260 67.73 3.61 13.99
N PRO A 261 68.32 4.33 13.02
CA PRO A 261 69.66 4.90 13.15
C PRO A 261 69.79 5.99 14.22
N ILE A 262 68.69 6.62 14.66
CA ILE A 262 68.71 7.69 15.66
C ILE A 262 68.85 7.08 17.05
N LYS A 263 69.95 7.40 17.73
CA LYS A 263 70.24 6.87 19.07
C LYS A 263 69.19 7.32 20.07
N GLY A 264 68.49 6.35 20.64
CA GLY A 264 67.45 6.55 21.65
C GLY A 264 66.02 6.34 21.13
N ILE A 265 65.81 6.36 19.81
CA ILE A 265 64.53 5.98 19.21
C ILE A 265 64.53 4.47 19.00
N GLY A 266 63.82 3.75 19.87
CA GLY A 266 63.54 2.34 19.67
C GLY A 266 62.20 2.13 18.96
N LYS A 267 61.93 0.89 18.51
CA LYS A 267 60.71 0.49 17.78
C LYS A 267 59.39 1.03 18.37
N VAL A 268 59.30 1.10 19.70
CA VAL A 268 58.11 1.61 20.39
C VAL A 268 57.93 3.12 20.19
N TYR A 269 59.01 3.89 20.21
CA TYR A 269 58.96 5.33 19.96
C TYR A 269 58.82 5.66 18.48
N GLU A 270 59.47 4.89 17.61
CA GLU A 270 59.29 4.99 16.17
C GLU A 270 57.83 4.77 15.77
N GLN A 271 57.20 3.68 16.24
CA GLN A 271 55.79 3.42 15.96
C GLN A 271 54.90 4.57 16.45
N ARG A 272 55.14 5.12 17.65
CA ARG A 272 54.38 6.26 18.18
C ARG A 272 54.56 7.52 17.33
N LEU A 273 55.76 7.75 16.79
CA LEU A 273 56.02 8.87 15.89
C LEU A 273 55.28 8.68 14.57
N TYR A 274 55.30 7.47 14.00
CA TYR A 274 54.53 7.16 12.80
C TYR A 274 53.01 7.25 13.01
N ASP A 275 52.50 6.79 14.14
CA ASP A 275 51.08 6.89 14.51
C ASP A 275 50.67 8.36 14.69
N ALA A 276 51.61 9.23 15.10
CA ALA A 276 51.42 10.67 15.19
C ALA A 276 51.69 11.43 13.87
N GLY A 277 51.93 10.71 12.77
CA GLY A 277 52.15 11.29 11.44
C GLY A 277 53.56 11.81 11.17
N ILE A 278 54.49 11.64 12.11
CA ILE A 278 55.89 12.07 11.98
C ILE A 278 56.69 10.93 11.36
N ARG A 279 56.81 10.96 10.04
CA ARG A 279 57.35 9.82 9.25
C ARG A 279 58.62 10.14 8.45
N THR A 280 59.10 11.38 8.48
CA THR A 280 60.33 11.78 7.78
C THR A 280 61.29 12.46 8.74
N TYR A 281 62.59 12.43 8.45
CA TYR A 281 63.58 13.16 9.24
C TYR A 281 63.29 14.67 9.23
N ALA A 282 62.72 15.19 8.13
CA ALA A 282 62.30 16.59 7.99
C ALA A 282 61.19 16.93 8.98
N ALA A 283 60.16 16.08 9.07
CA ALA A 283 59.09 16.22 10.04
C ALA A 283 59.63 16.15 11.47
N LEU A 284 60.54 15.21 11.76
CA LEU A 284 61.14 15.05 13.07
C LEU A 284 62.04 16.25 13.47
N ALA A 285 62.80 16.81 12.53
CA ALA A 285 63.70 17.95 12.74
C ALA A 285 62.98 19.30 12.94
N ALA A 286 61.73 19.39 12.48
CA ALA A 286 60.87 20.58 12.58
C ALA A 286 60.13 20.66 13.93
N LEU A 287 60.07 19.57 14.69
CA LEU A 287 59.40 19.53 15.99
C LEU A 287 60.23 20.17 17.09
N THR A 288 59.54 20.61 18.14
CA THR A 288 60.14 21.03 19.41
C THR A 288 60.24 19.87 20.40
N PRO A 289 61.20 19.89 21.35
CA PRO A 289 61.29 18.88 22.41
C PRO A 289 59.99 18.73 23.22
N GLU A 290 59.23 19.81 23.38
CA GLU A 290 57.94 19.83 24.07
C GLU A 290 56.87 19.05 23.28
N GLN A 291 56.80 19.26 21.97
CA GLN A 291 55.88 18.52 21.09
C GLN A 291 56.25 17.02 21.03
N LEU A 292 57.54 16.69 21.01
CA LEU A 292 57.99 15.29 21.08
C LEU A 292 57.66 14.63 22.43
N ALA A 293 57.71 15.39 23.54
CA ALA A 293 57.31 14.88 24.84
C ALA A 293 55.79 14.63 24.94
N GLU A 294 54.98 15.39 24.21
CA GLU A 294 53.53 15.22 24.11
C GLU A 294 53.16 13.99 23.24
N ILE A 295 53.81 13.84 22.09
CA ILE A 295 53.60 12.72 21.16
C ILE A 295 54.15 11.40 21.72
N CYS A 296 55.33 11.45 22.34
CA CYS A 296 56.03 10.29 22.89
C CYS A 296 56.20 10.41 24.40
N PRO A 297 55.12 10.32 25.21
CA PRO A 297 55.21 10.49 26.66
C PRO A 297 56.08 9.38 27.27
N ALA A 298 57.11 9.81 28.00
CA ALA A 298 58.03 8.92 28.70
C ALA A 298 57.37 8.31 29.95
N GLN A 299 57.48 6.99 30.11
CA GLN A 299 57.18 6.34 31.39
C GLN A 299 58.45 6.31 32.25
N ARG A 300 58.34 6.79 33.50
CA ARG A 300 59.46 6.80 34.45
C ARG A 300 60.00 5.37 34.66
N PRO A 301 61.33 5.17 34.74
CA PRO A 301 62.36 6.15 35.09
C PRO A 301 63.17 6.71 33.89
N LEU A 302 62.87 6.33 32.65
CA LEU A 302 63.70 6.68 31.50
C LEU A 302 63.08 7.84 30.72
N LYS A 303 63.65 9.05 30.84
CA LYS A 303 63.29 10.20 30.00
C LYS A 303 64.17 10.20 28.75
N PRO A 304 63.61 10.03 27.54
CA PRO A 304 64.38 10.16 26.31
C PRO A 304 64.90 11.58 26.11
N ASP A 305 66.06 11.70 25.47
CA ASP A 305 66.65 12.98 25.08
C ASP A 305 66.09 13.44 23.73
N TYR A 306 64.92 14.09 23.77
CA TYR A 306 64.23 14.58 22.57
C TYR A 306 65.03 15.63 21.80
N ALA A 307 65.87 16.42 22.48
CA ALA A 307 66.73 17.41 21.82
C ALA A 307 67.80 16.72 20.97
N SER A 308 68.37 15.62 21.49
CA SER A 308 69.32 14.79 20.75
C SER A 308 68.69 14.11 19.52
N TRP A 309 67.40 13.76 19.58
CA TRP A 309 66.70 13.18 18.42
C TRP A 309 66.52 14.19 17.28
N ILE A 310 66.11 15.42 17.60
CA ILE A 310 65.96 16.51 16.62
C ILE A 310 67.29 16.81 15.94
N GLU A 311 68.37 16.89 16.71
CA GLU A 311 69.70 17.20 16.18
C GLU A 311 70.24 16.07 15.30
N GLN A 312 70.05 14.81 15.70
CA GLN A 312 70.41 13.66 14.87
C GLN A 312 69.57 13.61 13.57
N ALA A 313 68.27 13.90 13.63
CA ALA A 313 67.42 13.97 12.43
C ALA A 313 67.91 15.03 11.43
N ARG A 314 68.33 16.22 11.91
CA ARG A 314 68.95 17.25 11.06
C ARG A 314 70.24 16.78 10.40
N GLN A 315 71.07 16.02 11.12
CA GLN A 315 72.30 15.44 10.57
C GLN A 315 72.01 14.39 9.48
N TYR A 316 70.95 13.60 9.62
CA TYR A 316 70.54 12.63 8.60
C TYR A 316 69.95 13.31 7.36
N LEU A 317 69.19 14.39 7.51
CA LEU A 317 68.73 15.21 6.38
C LEU A 317 69.88 15.78 5.54
N GLN A 318 70.91 16.32 6.21
CA GLN A 318 72.08 16.86 5.52
C GLN A 318 72.86 15.78 4.75
N LYS A 319 72.84 14.53 5.23
CA LYS A 319 73.47 13.38 4.58
C LYS A 319 72.64 12.79 3.43
N GLN A 320 71.31 12.89 3.49
CA GLN A 320 70.43 12.42 2.41
C GLN A 320 70.38 13.40 1.21
N GLY A 321 70.69 14.69 1.42
CA GLY A 321 70.72 15.72 0.39
C GLY A 321 72.06 15.90 -0.35
N GLN A 322 73.09 15.11 -0.04
CA GLN A 322 74.38 15.04 -0.73
C GLN A 322 74.47 13.79 -1.61
#